data_AF-A0AAX2K3T4-F1
#
_entry.id   AF-A0AAX2K3T4-F1
#
_cell.length_a   1.000
_cell.length_b   1.000
_cell.length_c   1.000
_cell.angle_alpha   90.00
_cell.angle_beta   90.00
_cell.angle_gamma   90.00
#
_symmetry.space_group_name_H-M   'P 1'
#
loop_
_entity.id
_entity.type
_entity.pdbx_description
1 polymer ?
#
loop_
_entity_poly.entity_id
_entity_poly.type
_entity_poly.pdbx_seq_one_letter_code
_entity_poly.pdbx_strand_id
1 'polypeptide(L)'
;MLYRKFEVGEVITVRPRANAFDIDLHIKPEYRNLLTSNSVFWAEGGAKVQLNGSGLTVQASPLSRALKGAISFDNLSGASASQRKGDKRILYASETAARAVGGQITLHAFDAGKLAVGMPIRYLGIDIGQIQTLDLITARNEVQAKAVLYPEYVQTFARGGTRFSVVTPQISAAGVEHLDTILQPYINVEPGRGNPRRDFELQRGHHY
;
A
#
# COMPACT_ATOMS: atom_id res chain seq x y z
N MET A 1 12.73 8.53 15.68
CA MET A 1 12.46 8.82 14.26
C MET A 1 13.55 8.17 13.42
N LEU A 2 13.17 7.44 12.37
CA LEU A 2 14.07 6.62 11.58
C LEU A 2 14.09 7.04 10.10
N TYR A 3 15.24 6.93 9.46
CA TYR A 3 15.40 6.99 8.01
C TYR A 3 16.04 5.68 7.55
N ARG A 4 15.36 4.92 6.68
CA ARG A 4 15.84 3.60 6.22
C ARG A 4 16.33 2.69 7.37
N LYS A 5 15.54 2.62 8.45
CA LYS A 5 15.81 1.87 9.70
C LYS A 5 16.97 2.41 10.57
N PHE A 6 17.58 3.53 10.22
CA PHE A 6 18.61 4.20 11.00
C PHE A 6 18.03 5.37 11.81
N GLU A 7 18.44 5.54 13.07
CA GLU A 7 17.89 6.57 13.94
C GLU A 7 18.49 7.96 13.66
N VAL A 8 17.62 8.93 13.34
CA VAL A 8 18.01 10.28 12.92
C VAL A 8 17.36 11.39 13.75
N GLY A 9 16.53 11.03 14.73
CA GLY A 9 15.77 11.99 15.52
C GLY A 9 14.76 11.33 16.44
N GLU A 10 13.82 12.12 16.96
CA GLU A 10 12.86 11.70 17.98
C GLU A 10 11.49 12.36 17.82
N VAL A 11 10.49 11.77 18.48
CA VAL A 11 9.15 12.36 18.58
C VAL A 11 9.15 13.25 19.82
N ILE A 12 8.81 14.53 19.67
CA ILE A 12 8.82 15.50 20.77
C ILE A 12 7.49 15.49 21.50
N THR A 13 6.38 15.60 20.76
CA THR A 13 5.05 15.80 21.34
C THR A 13 3.98 15.23 20.44
N VAL A 14 2.94 14.65 21.04
CA VAL A 14 1.72 14.17 20.38
C VAL A 14 0.53 14.91 20.99
N ARG A 15 -0.25 15.60 20.17
CA ARG A 15 -1.40 16.40 20.61
C ARG A 15 -2.68 15.90 19.93
N PRO A 16 -3.70 15.46 20.68
CA PRO A 16 -4.96 15.05 20.08
C PRO A 16 -5.74 16.24 19.50
N ARG A 17 -6.48 15.98 18.43
CA ARG A 17 -7.48 16.84 17.79
C ARG A 17 -8.77 16.04 17.64
N ALA A 18 -9.87 16.69 17.27
CA ALA A 18 -11.18 16.03 17.14
C ALA A 18 -11.16 14.74 16.28
N ASN A 19 -10.40 14.73 15.18
CA ASN A 19 -10.34 13.60 14.22
C ASN A 19 -8.91 13.16 13.85
N ALA A 20 -7.88 13.64 14.56
CA ALA A 20 -6.47 13.41 14.19
C ALA A 20 -5.52 13.68 15.37
N PHE A 21 -4.23 13.39 15.19
CA PHE A 21 -3.17 13.80 16.11
C PHE A 21 -2.18 14.72 15.39
N ASP A 22 -1.81 15.83 16.01
CA ASP A 22 -0.65 16.63 15.60
C ASP A 22 0.60 16.05 16.28
N ILE A 23 1.64 15.76 15.48
CA ILE A 23 2.86 15.11 15.96
C ILE A 23 4.06 15.97 15.59
N ASP A 24 4.81 16.39 16.61
CA ASP A 24 6.01 17.20 16.44
C ASP A 24 7.25 16.31 16.49
N LEU A 25 8.14 16.48 15.51
CA LEU A 25 9.35 15.68 15.34
C LEU A 25 10.58 16.57 15.46
N HIS A 26 11.62 16.05 16.12
CA HIS A 26 12.95 16.64 16.10
C HIS A 26 13.87 15.78 15.22
N ILE A 27 14.44 16.37 14.17
CA ILE A 27 15.51 15.76 13.37
C ILE A 27 16.83 16.39 13.80
N LYS A 28 17.83 15.55 14.12
CA LYS A 28 19.16 16.05 14.51
C LYS A 28 19.75 16.90 13.38
N PRO A 29 20.48 18.00 13.69
CA PRO A 29 20.96 18.96 12.69
C PRO A 29 21.69 18.32 11.50
N GLU A 30 22.54 17.33 11.75
CA GLU A 30 23.34 16.62 10.76
C GLU A 30 22.50 15.81 9.74
N TYR A 31 21.26 15.47 10.08
CA TYR A 31 20.35 14.67 9.24
C TYR A 31 19.24 15.47 8.58
N ARG A 32 19.16 16.79 8.81
CA ARG A 32 18.07 17.64 8.25
C ARG A 32 17.99 17.58 6.73
N ASN A 33 19.12 17.40 6.06
CA ASN A 33 19.19 17.29 4.59
C ASN A 33 18.52 16.03 4.04
N LEU A 34 18.26 15.01 4.86
CA LEU A 34 17.54 13.81 4.45
C LEU A 34 16.03 14.06 4.26
N LEU A 35 15.51 15.09 4.94
CA LEU A 35 14.13 15.52 4.81
C LEU A 35 13.98 16.37 3.56
N THR A 36 13.27 15.84 2.57
CA THR A 36 13.00 16.54 1.32
C THR A 36 11.52 16.86 1.20
N SER A 37 11.16 17.55 0.11
CA SER A 37 9.77 17.74 -0.26
C SER A 37 9.08 16.37 -0.44
N ASN A 38 9.75 15.39 -1.04
CA ASN A 38 9.22 14.05 -1.35
C ASN A 38 9.18 13.07 -0.16
N SER A 39 9.49 13.50 1.06
CA SER A 39 9.48 12.62 2.22
C SER A 39 8.07 12.23 2.64
N VAL A 40 7.81 10.92 2.76
CA VAL A 40 6.60 10.35 3.35
C VAL A 40 6.90 9.69 4.69
N PHE A 41 5.94 9.68 5.60
CA PHE A 41 6.11 9.24 6.97
C PHE A 41 5.14 8.12 7.31
N TRP A 42 5.59 7.07 8.00
CA TRP A 42 4.72 6.04 8.54
C TRP A 42 5.06 5.69 9.98
N ALA A 43 4.05 5.25 10.72
CA ALA A 43 4.25 4.67 12.04
C ALA A 43 4.86 3.26 11.91
N GLU A 44 5.90 3.01 12.71
CA GLU A 44 6.47 1.70 12.95
C GLU A 44 6.16 1.29 14.39
N GLY A 45 5.23 0.36 14.56
CA GLY A 45 4.86 -0.13 15.89
C GLY A 45 4.06 -1.42 15.80
N GLY A 46 4.32 -2.34 16.73
CA GLY A 46 3.70 -3.66 16.78
C GLY A 46 4.71 -4.79 16.49
N ALA A 47 4.38 -6.00 16.94
CA ALA A 47 5.09 -7.20 16.51
C ALA A 47 4.84 -7.41 15.01
N LYS A 48 5.89 -7.48 14.19
CA LYS A 48 5.73 -7.87 12.79
C LYS A 48 5.59 -9.39 12.74
N VAL A 49 4.35 -9.84 12.65
CA VAL A 49 3.99 -11.24 12.49
C VAL A 49 3.90 -11.53 11.00
N GLN A 50 4.74 -12.42 10.50
CA GLN A 50 4.72 -12.89 9.12
C GLN A 50 4.35 -14.36 9.14
N LEU A 51 3.22 -14.71 8.52
CA LEU A 51 2.82 -16.09 8.28
C LEU A 51 3.01 -16.37 6.78
N ASN A 52 3.79 -17.39 6.44
CA ASN A 52 3.97 -17.84 5.06
C ASN A 52 3.89 -19.37 5.00
N GLY A 53 4.02 -19.94 3.79
CA GLY A 53 3.97 -21.40 3.59
C GLY A 53 5.07 -22.20 4.31
N SER A 54 6.07 -21.53 4.89
CA SER A 54 7.15 -22.13 5.68
C SER A 54 6.94 -22.00 7.20
N GLY A 55 5.86 -21.35 7.65
CA GLY A 55 5.50 -21.21 9.06
C GLY A 55 5.37 -19.77 9.55
N LEU A 56 5.30 -19.61 10.88
CA LEU A 56 5.13 -18.33 11.56
C LEU A 56 6.49 -17.74 11.93
N THR A 57 6.84 -16.58 11.36
CA THR A 57 7.98 -15.77 11.78
C THR A 57 7.51 -14.59 12.61
N VAL A 58 7.95 -14.53 13.86
CA VAL A 58 7.71 -13.37 14.73
C VAL A 58 8.99 -12.56 14.82
N GLN A 59 9.00 -11.37 14.21
CA GLN A 59 10.12 -10.46 14.35
C GLN A 59 9.84 -9.50 15.51
N ALA A 60 10.53 -9.74 16.62
CA ALA A 60 10.44 -8.87 17.80
C ALA A 60 11.22 -7.58 17.55
N SER A 61 10.53 -6.44 17.60
CA SER A 61 11.21 -5.14 17.69
C SER A 61 11.89 -5.03 19.05
N PRO A 62 13.02 -4.29 19.19
CA PRO A 62 13.62 -4.03 20.49
C PRO A 62 12.55 -3.55 21.49
N LEU A 63 12.54 -4.11 22.70
CA LEU A 63 11.48 -3.86 23.69
C LEU A 63 11.25 -2.36 23.97
N SER A 64 12.34 -1.56 23.93
CA SER A 64 12.29 -0.10 24.03
C SER A 64 11.48 0.58 22.93
N ARG A 65 11.45 0.00 21.72
CA ARG A 65 10.69 0.45 20.55
C ARG A 65 9.25 -0.06 20.55
N ALA A 66 9.00 -1.27 21.04
CA ALA A 66 7.65 -1.82 21.16
C ALA A 66 6.77 -0.99 22.14
N LEU A 67 7.38 -0.41 23.18
CA LEU A 67 6.68 0.38 24.20
C LEU A 67 6.36 1.82 23.76
N LYS A 68 7.21 2.44 22.92
CA LYS A 68 7.08 3.85 22.51
C LYS A 68 6.65 4.04 21.05
N GLY A 69 6.70 2.99 20.24
CA GLY A 69 6.60 3.08 18.78
C GLY A 69 7.79 3.81 18.15
N ALA A 70 7.81 3.86 16.82
CA ALA A 70 8.72 4.68 16.03
C ALA A 70 7.95 5.32 14.87
N ILE A 71 8.53 6.38 14.31
CA ILE A 71 8.08 6.96 13.06
C ILE A 71 9.26 6.86 12.10
N SER A 72 9.02 6.26 10.94
CA SER A 72 9.97 6.14 9.84
C SER A 72 9.58 7.06 8.70
N PHE A 73 10.56 7.46 7.90
CA PHE A 73 10.34 8.17 6.66
C PHE A 73 11.32 7.75 5.58
N ASP A 74 10.94 7.97 4.32
CA ASP A 74 11.79 7.82 3.14
C ASP A 74 11.34 8.81 2.05
N ASN A 75 12.18 8.99 1.04
CA ASN A 75 11.92 9.89 -0.08
C ASN A 75 11.32 9.11 -1.25
N LEU A 76 10.05 9.35 -1.57
CA LEU A 76 9.34 8.68 -2.66
C LEU A 76 9.10 9.63 -3.84
N SER A 77 9.60 9.24 -5.02
CA SER A 77 9.32 9.94 -6.27
C SER A 77 7.81 10.02 -6.51
N GLY A 78 7.26 11.21 -6.73
CA GLY A 78 5.83 11.41 -6.95
C GLY A 78 5.00 11.71 -5.69
N ALA A 79 5.57 11.56 -4.49
CA ALA A 79 4.88 11.91 -3.23
C ALA A 79 4.55 13.41 -3.09
N SER A 80 5.19 14.28 -3.87
CA SER A 80 4.89 15.71 -3.90
C SER A 80 3.47 16.04 -4.41
N ALA A 81 2.82 15.14 -5.15
CA ALA A 81 1.57 15.44 -5.85
C ALA A 81 0.30 15.32 -4.99
N SER A 82 0.36 14.59 -3.87
CA SER A 82 -0.83 14.19 -3.13
C SER A 82 -0.65 14.48 -1.64
N GLN A 83 -1.35 15.51 -1.14
CA GLN A 83 -1.55 15.79 0.29
C GLN A 83 -0.43 16.52 1.05
N ARG A 84 -0.01 17.70 0.59
CA ARG A 84 0.52 18.73 1.51
C ARG A 84 -0.59 19.68 1.93
N LYS A 85 -0.70 19.94 3.24
CA LYS A 85 -1.48 21.07 3.77
C LYS A 85 -0.52 22.02 4.48
N GLY A 86 0.10 22.91 3.72
CA GLY A 86 1.22 23.75 4.19
C GLY A 86 2.45 22.90 4.52
N ASP A 87 3.09 23.20 5.65
CA ASP A 87 4.30 22.48 6.13
C ASP A 87 3.99 21.13 6.78
N LYS A 88 2.71 20.80 6.98
CA LYS A 88 2.28 19.55 7.60
C LYS A 88 2.24 18.41 6.59
N ARG A 89 2.75 17.26 7.01
CA ARG A 89 2.73 15.99 6.28
C ARG A 89 1.88 14.97 7.03
N ILE A 90 1.26 14.05 6.29
CA ILE A 90 0.47 12.96 6.85
C ILE A 90 1.41 11.88 7.41
N LEU A 91 1.07 11.37 8.59
CA LEU A 91 1.65 10.14 9.12
C LEU A 91 0.74 8.97 8.74
N TYR A 92 1.23 8.09 7.87
CA TYR A 92 0.50 6.89 7.47
C TYR A 92 0.60 5.80 8.54
N ALA A 93 -0.40 4.92 8.59
CA ALA A 93 -0.45 3.83 9.55
C ALA A 93 0.62 2.73 9.31
N SER A 94 1.13 2.62 8.08
CA SER A 94 2.13 1.62 7.69
C SER A 94 2.98 2.10 6.52
N GLU A 95 4.13 1.46 6.31
CA GLU A 95 5.00 1.70 5.16
C GLU A 95 4.25 1.51 3.84
N THR A 96 3.45 0.45 3.74
CA THR A 96 2.67 0.16 2.53
C THR A 96 1.69 1.28 2.24
N ALA A 97 0.99 1.79 3.26
CA ALA A 97 0.10 2.95 3.12
C ALA A 97 0.87 4.24 2.76
N ALA A 98 2.09 4.42 3.27
CA ALA A 98 2.96 5.54 2.87
C ALA A 98 3.52 5.41 1.46
N ARG A 99 3.67 4.21 0.91
CA ARG A 99 4.10 3.98 -0.49
C ARG A 99 2.97 4.10 -1.49
N ALA A 100 1.74 4.07 -1.00
CA ALA A 100 0.51 4.25 -1.75
C ALA A 100 0.28 5.69 -2.29
N VAL A 101 1.28 6.58 -2.29
CA VAL A 101 1.26 7.91 -2.95
C VAL A 101 1.50 7.87 -4.46
N GLY A 102 1.65 6.69 -5.05
CA GLY A 102 1.83 6.55 -6.49
C GLY A 102 0.57 6.90 -7.30
N GLY A 103 0.52 6.43 -8.54
CA GLY A 103 -0.56 6.76 -9.46
C GLY A 103 -1.85 6.05 -9.08
N GLN A 104 -2.86 6.81 -8.66
CA GLN A 104 -4.19 6.27 -8.36
C GLN A 104 -4.86 5.74 -9.63
N ILE A 105 -5.53 4.60 -9.50
CA ILE A 105 -6.40 4.01 -10.51
C ILE A 105 -7.73 3.61 -9.86
N THR A 106 -8.78 3.49 -10.66
CA THR A 106 -10.10 2.98 -10.24
C THR A 106 -10.30 1.62 -10.89
N LEU A 107 -10.61 0.61 -10.08
CA LEU A 107 -11.04 -0.70 -10.55
C LEU A 107 -12.55 -0.84 -10.32
N HIS A 108 -13.30 -1.03 -11.39
CA HIS A 108 -14.73 -1.27 -11.36
C HIS A 108 -14.97 -2.77 -11.24
N ALA A 109 -15.64 -3.18 -10.16
CA ALA A 109 -15.96 -4.57 -9.88
C ALA A 109 -17.47 -4.76 -9.71
N PHE A 110 -18.00 -5.88 -10.19
CA PHE A 110 -19.39 -6.27 -9.95
C PHE A 110 -19.62 -6.79 -8.54
N ASP A 111 -18.59 -7.37 -7.93
CA ASP A 111 -18.62 -7.96 -6.59
C ASP A 111 -17.31 -7.63 -5.87
N ALA A 112 -17.41 -7.35 -4.57
CA ALA A 112 -16.26 -7.07 -3.71
C ALA A 112 -15.99 -8.18 -2.68
N GLY A 113 -16.71 -9.29 -2.71
CA GLY A 113 -16.52 -10.41 -1.77
C GLY A 113 -15.12 -11.02 -1.83
N LYS A 114 -14.39 -10.79 -2.93
CA LYS A 114 -13.00 -11.22 -3.13
C LYS A 114 -11.96 -10.10 -2.95
N LEU A 115 -12.39 -8.89 -2.61
CA LEU A 115 -11.53 -7.73 -2.48
C LEU A 115 -11.41 -7.31 -1.02
N ALA A 116 -10.24 -6.76 -0.67
CA ALA A 116 -9.99 -6.20 0.64
C ALA A 116 -9.16 -4.92 0.54
N VAL A 117 -9.36 -4.00 1.47
CA VAL A 117 -8.46 -2.84 1.64
C VAL A 117 -7.07 -3.34 1.98
N GLY A 118 -6.04 -2.81 1.32
CA GLY A 118 -4.65 -3.26 1.45
C GLY A 118 -4.31 -4.51 0.62
N MET A 119 -5.26 -5.08 -0.14
CA MET A 119 -4.99 -6.21 -1.03
C MET A 119 -3.92 -5.83 -2.07
N PRO A 120 -2.83 -6.60 -2.18
CA PRO A 120 -1.73 -6.25 -3.08
C PRO A 120 -2.11 -6.49 -4.55
N ILE A 121 -1.59 -5.62 -5.42
CA ILE A 121 -1.59 -5.78 -6.87
C ILE A 121 -0.20 -6.27 -7.28
N ARG A 122 -0.14 -7.41 -7.97
CA ARG A 122 1.11 -8.10 -8.32
C ARG A 122 1.27 -8.26 -9.82
N TYR A 123 2.50 -8.09 -10.29
CA TYR A 123 2.93 -8.50 -11.61
C TYR A 123 4.07 -9.51 -11.48
N LEU A 124 3.91 -10.70 -12.06
CA LEU A 124 4.90 -11.79 -11.97
C LEU A 124 5.35 -12.07 -10.52
N GLY A 125 4.41 -11.96 -9.56
CA GLY A 125 4.66 -12.16 -8.13
C GLY A 125 5.26 -10.96 -7.38
N ILE A 126 5.59 -9.86 -8.05
CA ILE A 126 6.14 -8.64 -7.41
C ILE A 126 5.01 -7.66 -7.10
N ASP A 127 4.97 -7.14 -5.87
CA ASP A 127 4.01 -6.11 -5.45
C ASP A 127 4.28 -4.79 -6.19
N ILE A 128 3.32 -4.34 -6.99
CA ILE A 128 3.39 -3.10 -7.76
C ILE A 128 2.37 -2.04 -7.31
N GLY A 129 1.53 -2.37 -6.35
CA GLY A 129 0.44 -1.51 -5.90
C GLY A 129 -0.47 -2.21 -4.90
N GLN A 130 -1.56 -1.56 -4.51
CA GLN A 130 -2.56 -2.13 -3.61
C GLN A 130 -3.91 -1.40 -3.68
N ILE A 131 -4.97 -2.06 -3.22
CA ILE A 131 -6.28 -1.43 -2.98
C ILE A 131 -6.19 -0.47 -1.78
N GLN A 132 -6.71 0.75 -1.94
CA GLN A 132 -6.84 1.74 -0.86
C GLN A 132 -8.24 1.75 -0.24
N THR A 133 -9.30 1.81 -1.07
CA THR A 133 -10.69 1.88 -0.58
C THR A 133 -11.62 1.06 -1.45
N LEU A 134 -12.77 0.69 -0.88
CA LEU A 134 -13.87 0.02 -1.56
C LEU A 134 -15.13 0.84 -1.33
N ASP A 135 -15.67 1.41 -2.39
CA ASP A 135 -16.85 2.27 -2.35
C ASP A 135 -18.02 1.60 -3.11
N LEU A 136 -19.13 1.33 -2.43
CA LEU A 136 -20.34 0.80 -3.08
C LEU A 136 -21.10 1.91 -3.79
N ILE A 137 -21.29 1.77 -5.10
CA ILE A 137 -22.01 2.72 -5.95
C ILE A 137 -23.38 2.12 -6.31
N THR A 138 -24.39 2.44 -5.51
CA THR A 138 -25.76 1.90 -5.67
C THR A 138 -26.45 2.35 -6.95
N ALA A 139 -26.13 3.54 -7.47
CA ALA A 139 -26.72 4.04 -8.72
C ALA A 139 -26.32 3.22 -9.96
N ARG A 140 -25.19 2.50 -9.90
CA ARG A 140 -24.64 1.69 -11.00
C ARG A 140 -24.55 0.21 -10.66
N ASN A 141 -24.97 -0.20 -9.46
CA ASN A 141 -24.83 -1.57 -8.95
C ASN A 141 -23.39 -2.11 -9.09
N GLU A 142 -22.40 -1.28 -8.78
CA GLU A 142 -20.98 -1.64 -8.85
C GLU A 142 -20.25 -1.31 -7.55
N VAL A 143 -19.09 -1.91 -7.36
CA VAL A 143 -18.10 -1.48 -6.36
C VAL A 143 -16.94 -0.82 -7.08
N GLN A 144 -16.59 0.39 -6.66
CA GLN A 144 -15.38 1.07 -7.09
C GLN A 144 -14.27 0.81 -6.07
N ALA A 145 -13.28 0.05 -6.48
CA ALA A 145 -12.08 -0.18 -5.71
C ALA A 145 -11.01 0.83 -6.15
N LYS A 146 -10.78 1.86 -5.33
CA LYS A 146 -9.69 2.81 -5.57
C LYS A 146 -8.39 2.14 -5.18
N ALA A 147 -7.45 2.10 -6.10
CA ALA A 147 -6.16 1.47 -5.91
C ALA A 147 -5.05 2.43 -6.28
N VAL A 148 -3.84 2.07 -5.89
CA VAL A 148 -2.64 2.82 -6.22
C VAL A 148 -1.57 1.89 -6.73
N LEU A 149 -0.93 2.31 -7.81
CA LEU A 149 0.29 1.71 -8.32
C LEU A 149 1.48 2.50 -7.81
N TYR A 150 2.55 1.81 -7.38
CA TYR A 150 3.77 2.49 -6.95
C TYR A 150 4.35 3.33 -8.10
N PRO A 151 4.94 4.50 -7.80
CA PRO A 151 5.37 5.49 -8.80
C PRO A 151 6.17 4.91 -9.98
N GLU A 152 7.08 3.99 -9.70
CA GLU A 152 7.95 3.30 -10.67
C GLU A 152 7.19 2.42 -11.66
N TYR A 153 5.97 1.99 -11.33
CA TYR A 153 5.16 1.08 -12.14
C TYR A 153 4.01 1.78 -12.87
N VAL A 154 3.66 3.01 -12.46
CA VAL A 154 2.54 3.77 -13.03
C VAL A 154 2.60 3.87 -14.55
N GLN A 155 3.77 4.24 -15.10
CA GLN A 155 3.92 4.45 -16.55
C GLN A 155 3.79 3.16 -17.35
N THR A 156 3.98 2.00 -16.74
CA THR A 156 3.89 0.69 -17.41
C THR A 156 2.47 0.14 -17.35
N PHE A 157 1.81 0.24 -16.20
CA PHE A 157 0.53 -0.45 -15.97
C PHE A 157 -0.70 0.44 -16.07
N ALA A 158 -0.60 1.76 -15.85
CA ALA A 158 -1.73 2.68 -16.01
C ALA A 158 -1.95 3.05 -17.49
N ARG A 159 -2.18 2.02 -18.32
CA ARG A 159 -2.31 2.11 -19.78
C ARG A 159 -3.52 1.33 -20.28
N GLY A 160 -4.09 1.78 -21.39
CA GLY A 160 -5.14 1.06 -22.11
C GLY A 160 -4.67 -0.35 -22.47
N GLY A 161 -5.56 -1.33 -22.29
CA GLY A 161 -5.27 -2.75 -22.50
C GLY A 161 -4.69 -3.47 -21.28
N THR A 162 -4.36 -2.75 -20.19
CA THR A 162 -4.00 -3.42 -18.93
C THR A 162 -5.21 -4.14 -18.35
N ARG A 163 -5.00 -5.37 -17.89
CA ARG A 163 -6.03 -6.23 -17.30
C ARG A 163 -5.70 -6.51 -15.86
N PHE A 164 -6.70 -6.39 -14.99
CA PHE A 164 -6.59 -6.72 -13.57
C PHE A 164 -7.53 -7.87 -13.28
N SER A 165 -7.07 -8.89 -12.57
CA SER A 165 -7.89 -10.04 -12.20
C SER A 165 -7.57 -10.51 -10.79
N VAL A 166 -8.58 -10.89 -10.02
CA VAL A 166 -8.37 -11.44 -8.67
C VAL A 166 -7.93 -12.90 -8.79
N VAL A 167 -6.83 -13.24 -8.12
CA VAL A 167 -6.39 -14.63 -8.00
C VAL A 167 -6.94 -15.21 -6.69
N THR A 168 -7.73 -16.27 -6.83
CA THR A 168 -8.33 -17.03 -5.72
C THR A 168 -7.86 -18.48 -5.76
N PRO A 169 -7.84 -19.19 -4.62
CA PRO A 169 -7.36 -20.56 -4.58
C PRO A 169 -8.30 -21.47 -5.39
N GLN A 170 -7.73 -22.40 -6.15
CA GLN A 170 -8.48 -23.39 -6.92
C GLN A 170 -8.23 -24.78 -6.38
N ILE A 171 -9.31 -25.48 -6.06
CA ILE A 171 -9.30 -26.87 -5.58
C ILE A 171 -10.30 -27.62 -6.43
N SER A 172 -9.82 -28.59 -7.20
CA SER A 172 -10.63 -29.43 -8.07
C SER A 172 -10.16 -30.88 -8.03
N ALA A 173 -10.94 -31.77 -8.63
CA ALA A 173 -10.52 -33.17 -8.80
C ALA A 173 -9.27 -33.32 -9.69
N ALA A 174 -8.96 -32.31 -10.52
CA ALA A 174 -7.80 -32.30 -11.42
C ALA A 174 -6.51 -31.81 -10.72
N GLY A 175 -6.61 -31.19 -9.54
CA GLY A 175 -5.47 -30.65 -8.82
C GLY A 175 -5.79 -29.41 -7.98
N VAL A 176 -4.74 -28.86 -7.41
CA VAL A 176 -4.78 -27.65 -6.57
C VAL A 176 -3.84 -26.60 -7.13
N GLU A 177 -4.33 -25.36 -7.23
CA GLU A 177 -3.58 -24.22 -7.72
C GLU A 177 -3.78 -23.00 -6.83
N HIS A 178 -2.79 -22.11 -6.79
CA HIS A 178 -2.84 -20.85 -6.05
C HIS A 178 -3.16 -21.01 -4.55
N LEU A 179 -2.73 -22.10 -3.91
CA LEU A 179 -3.01 -22.34 -2.49
C LEU A 179 -2.42 -21.25 -1.56
N ASP A 180 -1.38 -20.53 -2.01
CA ASP A 180 -0.85 -19.36 -1.32
C ASP A 180 -1.90 -18.26 -1.12
N THR A 181 -2.88 -18.18 -2.02
CA THR A 181 -3.96 -17.19 -1.96
C THR A 181 -5.05 -17.49 -0.94
N ILE A 182 -5.03 -18.67 -0.29
CA ILE A 182 -5.90 -18.98 0.86
C ILE A 182 -5.60 -18.02 2.02
N LEU A 183 -4.32 -17.74 2.26
CA LEU A 183 -3.88 -16.87 3.36
C LEU A 183 -3.80 -15.41 2.93
N GLN A 184 -3.37 -15.14 1.69
CA GLN A 184 -3.20 -13.78 1.20
C GLN A 184 -3.61 -13.67 -0.27
N PRO A 185 -4.89 -13.36 -0.57
CA PRO A 185 -5.34 -13.15 -1.94
C PRO A 185 -4.69 -11.88 -2.51
N TYR A 186 -4.54 -11.84 -3.83
CA TYR A 186 -3.95 -10.70 -4.54
C TYR A 186 -4.61 -10.49 -5.91
N ILE A 187 -4.39 -9.30 -6.47
CA ILE A 187 -4.81 -8.97 -7.84
C ILE A 187 -3.61 -9.18 -8.76
N ASN A 188 -3.73 -10.05 -9.75
CA ASN A 188 -2.77 -10.15 -10.84
C ASN A 188 -3.02 -9.04 -11.87
N VAL A 189 -1.95 -8.60 -12.53
CA VAL A 189 -2.02 -7.60 -13.59
C VAL A 189 -1.30 -8.07 -14.85
N GLU A 190 -1.87 -7.78 -16.01
CA GLU A 190 -1.21 -7.95 -17.32
C GLU A 190 -1.10 -6.58 -17.99
N PRO A 191 0.10 -6.12 -18.38
CA PRO A 191 0.29 -4.76 -18.89
C PRO A 191 -0.26 -4.61 -20.32
N GLY A 192 -0.91 -3.47 -20.57
CA GLY A 192 -1.32 -3.03 -21.90
C GLY A 192 -0.32 -2.06 -22.54
N ARG A 193 -0.42 -1.89 -23.86
CA ARG A 193 0.40 -0.95 -24.65
C ARG A 193 -0.35 0.29 -25.13
N GLY A 194 -1.56 0.51 -24.65
CA GLY A 194 -2.40 1.65 -25.05
C GLY A 194 -2.00 2.99 -24.43
N ASN A 195 -2.84 3.99 -24.71
CA ASN A 195 -2.73 5.33 -24.13
C ASN A 195 -2.88 5.29 -22.60
N PRO A 196 -2.33 6.27 -21.85
CA PRO A 196 -2.51 6.35 -20.41
C PRO A 196 -4.00 6.25 -20.01
N ARG A 197 -4.30 5.40 -19.02
CA ARG A 197 -5.65 5.13 -18.53
C ARG A 197 -5.62 4.94 -17.02
N ARG A 198 -6.66 5.44 -16.33
CA ARG A 198 -6.79 5.36 -14.87
C ARG A 198 -7.99 4.54 -14.40
N ASP A 199 -8.96 4.30 -15.27
CA ASP A 199 -10.17 3.55 -14.93
C ASP A 199 -10.21 2.22 -15.67
N PHE A 200 -10.35 1.12 -14.93
CA PHE A 200 -10.25 -0.24 -15.43
C PHE A 200 -11.40 -1.09 -14.90
N GLU A 201 -11.80 -2.10 -15.66
CA GLU A 201 -12.70 -3.14 -15.16
C GLU A 201 -11.89 -4.28 -14.55
N LEU A 202 -12.36 -4.78 -13.41
CA LEU A 202 -11.80 -5.96 -12.78
C LEU A 202 -12.34 -7.21 -13.49
N GLN A 203 -11.44 -7.96 -14.12
CA GLN A 203 -11.78 -9.19 -14.83
C GLN A 203 -11.91 -10.37 -13.88
N ARG A 204 -12.74 -11.35 -14.27
CA ARG A 204 -12.71 -12.68 -13.65
C ARG A 204 -11.41 -13.36 -14.07
N GLY A 205 -10.69 -13.98 -13.13
CA GLY A 205 -9.46 -14.72 -13.44
C GLY A 205 -9.70 -15.73 -14.56
N HIS A 206 -8.89 -15.68 -15.62
CA HIS A 206 -8.95 -16.66 -16.70
C HIS A 206 -8.32 -17.96 -16.23
N HIS A 207 -9.05 -19.06 -16.44
CA HIS A 207 -8.60 -20.42 -16.23
C HIS A 207 -7.65 -20.81 -17.37
N TYR A 208 -6.47 -21.30 -17.02
CA TYR A 208 -5.62 -22.05 -17.94
C TYR A 208 -5.52 -23.49 -17.45
#